data_AF-A0A8H6Z3X9-F1
#
_entry.id   AF-A0A8H6Z3X9-F1
#
_cell.length_a   1.000
_cell.length_b   1.000
_cell.length_c   1.000
_cell.angle_alpha   90.00
_cell.angle_beta   90.00
_cell.angle_gamma   90.00
#
_symmetry.space_group_name_H-M   'P 1'
#
loop_
_entity.id
_entity.type
_entity.pdbx_description
1 polymer ?
#
loop_
_entity_poly.entity_id
_entity_poly.type
_entity_poly.pdbx_seq_one_letter_code
_entity_poly.pdbx_strand_id
1 'polypeptide(L)'
;MSSFDKVVKLACKPKAAPPKAKYLDPIIAATWDEGGAVHDVCKALSPRFREPNAIVVFKALIVLHTMIRNGSTDNVLGYLSGSQVLRLSNVSTGNWDGYTAPENLQNYAAYMESRIAAYRDLKHDAVRVQSDSNRDARALNGTAGPPEPSPAPGLQRSKTLAGRKLRSMTVEKGLLRETRAVHRMLDTLVACRFYLDDLEDPLTLTALRMLVKDLLILFQAGNEGVINLLEHYF
;
A
#
# COMPACT_ATOMS: atom_id res chain seq x y z
N MET A 1 -19.46 -4.29 -22.13
CA MET A 1 -18.11 -3.82 -21.75
C MET A 1 -18.29 -2.93 -20.54
N SER A 2 -17.51 -3.14 -19.49
CA SER A 2 -17.52 -2.23 -18.34
C SER A 2 -17.07 -0.86 -18.81
N SER A 3 -17.62 0.22 -18.23
CA SER A 3 -17.22 1.60 -18.51
C SER A 3 -15.69 1.79 -18.40
N PHE A 4 -15.02 0.98 -17.57
CA PHE A 4 -13.60 1.08 -17.30
C PHE A 4 -12.67 0.26 -18.22
N ASP A 5 -13.20 -0.63 -19.07
CA ASP A 5 -12.39 -1.51 -19.93
C ASP A 5 -11.40 -0.71 -20.81
N LYS A 6 -11.89 0.39 -21.39
CA LYS A 6 -11.10 1.25 -22.28
C LYS A 6 -9.99 1.96 -21.50
N VAL A 7 -10.30 2.56 -20.37
CA VAL A 7 -9.31 3.34 -19.60
C VAL A 7 -8.23 2.44 -18.99
N VAL A 8 -8.60 1.25 -18.48
CA VAL A 8 -7.64 0.27 -17.93
C VAL A 8 -6.70 -0.25 -19.02
N LYS A 9 -7.21 -0.57 -20.22
CA LYS A 9 -6.36 -0.96 -21.36
C LYS A 9 -5.39 0.15 -21.76
N LEU A 10 -5.83 1.42 -21.72
CA LEU A 10 -4.98 2.57 -22.03
C LEU A 10 -3.92 2.80 -20.94
N ALA A 11 -4.26 2.58 -19.67
CA ALA A 11 -3.33 2.64 -18.54
C ALA A 11 -2.24 1.55 -18.64
N CYS A 12 -2.59 0.35 -19.09
CA CYS A 12 -1.72 -0.82 -19.14
C CYS A 12 -1.15 -1.13 -20.53
N LYS A 13 -0.98 -0.14 -21.42
CA LYS A 13 -0.37 -0.37 -22.75
C LYS A 13 1.04 -1.00 -22.62
N PRO A 14 1.44 -1.90 -23.54
CA PRO A 14 2.75 -2.56 -23.58
C PRO A 14 3.86 -1.59 -24.01
N LYS A 15 4.09 -0.57 -23.19
CA LYS A 15 5.15 0.42 -23.34
C LYS A 15 5.81 0.59 -21.97
N ALA A 16 7.14 0.45 -21.94
CA ALA A 16 8.00 0.65 -20.78
C ALA A 16 8.00 2.14 -20.36
N ALA A 17 6.87 2.55 -19.80
CA ALA A 17 6.61 3.87 -19.27
C ALA A 17 5.46 3.77 -18.26
N PRO A 18 5.51 4.53 -17.16
CA PRO A 18 4.47 4.54 -16.16
C PRO A 18 3.07 4.84 -16.74
N PRO A 19 2.01 4.31 -16.14
CA PRO A 19 0.65 4.70 -16.49
C PRO A 19 0.49 6.22 -16.39
N LYS A 20 -0.07 6.85 -17.44
CA LYS A 20 -0.23 8.31 -17.49
C LYS A 20 -1.38 8.76 -16.58
N ALA A 21 -1.21 9.92 -15.94
CA ALA A 21 -2.21 10.53 -15.04
C ALA A 21 -3.62 10.56 -15.65
N LYS A 22 -3.78 11.02 -16.89
CA LYS A 22 -5.08 11.05 -17.59
C LYS A 22 -5.83 9.71 -17.68
N TYR A 23 -5.17 8.58 -17.46
CA TYR A 23 -5.81 7.26 -17.36
C TYR A 23 -5.95 6.78 -15.91
N LEU A 24 -5.07 7.23 -15.02
CA LEU A 24 -5.15 6.96 -13.58
C LEU A 24 -6.25 7.78 -12.90
N ASP A 25 -6.42 9.06 -13.25
CA ASP A 25 -7.34 9.97 -12.56
C ASP A 25 -8.79 9.46 -12.58
N PRO A 26 -9.34 8.97 -13.71
CA PRO A 26 -10.68 8.38 -13.72
C PRO A 26 -10.77 7.08 -12.91
N ILE A 27 -9.70 6.28 -12.88
CA ILE A 27 -9.62 5.03 -12.11
C ILE A 27 -9.62 5.35 -10.61
N ILE A 28 -8.84 6.34 -10.19
CA ILE A 28 -8.76 6.81 -8.80
C ILE A 28 -10.10 7.42 -8.39
N ALA A 29 -10.69 8.28 -9.22
CA ALA A 29 -12.00 8.89 -8.93
C ALA A 29 -13.08 7.82 -8.68
N ALA A 30 -13.09 6.76 -9.49
CA ALA A 30 -14.01 5.64 -9.32
C ALA A 30 -13.87 4.90 -7.97
N THR A 31 -12.72 5.00 -7.29
CA THR A 31 -12.57 4.39 -5.96
C THR A 31 -13.33 5.14 -4.87
N TRP A 32 -13.65 6.42 -5.09
CA TRP A 32 -14.41 7.24 -4.15
C TRP A 32 -15.92 7.16 -4.39
N ASP A 33 -16.34 6.49 -5.47
CA ASP A 33 -17.74 6.31 -5.80
C ASP A 33 -18.36 5.15 -4.99
N GLU A 34 -19.56 5.38 -4.45
CA GLU A 34 -20.30 4.40 -3.65
C GLU A 34 -21.14 3.43 -4.50
N GLY A 35 -21.30 3.69 -5.80
CA GLY A 35 -22.11 2.91 -6.74
C GLY A 35 -21.47 1.60 -7.21
N GLY A 36 -20.45 1.10 -6.50
CA GLY A 36 -19.77 -0.16 -6.85
C GLY A 36 -18.76 -0.03 -7.99
N ALA A 37 -18.35 1.18 -8.39
CA ALA A 37 -17.41 1.39 -9.49
C ALA A 37 -16.04 0.69 -9.27
N VAL A 38 -15.62 0.47 -8.01
CA VAL A 38 -14.45 -0.36 -7.67
C VAL A 38 -14.55 -1.78 -8.23
N HIS A 39 -15.74 -2.40 -8.20
CA HIS A 39 -15.97 -3.73 -8.76
C HIS A 39 -15.67 -3.74 -10.26
N ASP A 40 -16.20 -2.76 -10.98
CA ASP A 40 -16.03 -2.61 -12.42
C ASP A 40 -14.58 -2.37 -12.83
N VAL A 41 -13.86 -1.51 -12.09
CA VAL A 41 -12.42 -1.29 -12.29
C VAL A 41 -11.64 -2.59 -12.07
N CYS A 42 -11.90 -3.30 -10.97
CA CYS A 42 -11.19 -4.55 -10.66
C CYS A 42 -11.50 -5.64 -11.70
N LYS A 43 -12.74 -5.72 -12.18
CA LYS A 43 -13.14 -6.63 -13.25
C LYS A 43 -12.41 -6.32 -14.57
N ALA A 44 -12.24 -5.03 -14.91
CA ALA A 44 -11.46 -4.60 -16.07
C ALA A 44 -9.94 -4.84 -15.90
N LEU A 45 -9.43 -4.77 -14.66
CA LEU A 45 -8.01 -5.01 -14.35
C LEU A 45 -7.64 -6.50 -14.34
N SER A 46 -8.54 -7.38 -13.89
CA SER A 46 -8.35 -8.83 -13.82
C SER A 46 -7.72 -9.46 -15.08
N PRO A 47 -8.22 -9.23 -16.31
CA PRO A 47 -7.61 -9.80 -17.51
C PRO A 47 -6.20 -9.24 -17.80
N ARG A 48 -5.81 -8.07 -17.26
CA ARG A 48 -4.46 -7.52 -17.45
C ARG A 48 -3.39 -8.34 -16.71
N PHE A 49 -3.74 -8.97 -15.59
CA PHE A 49 -2.81 -9.83 -14.83
C PHE A 49 -2.53 -11.19 -15.49
N ARG A 50 -3.24 -11.52 -16.57
CA ARG A 50 -3.06 -12.78 -17.34
C ARG A 50 -2.50 -12.55 -18.73
N GLU A 51 -2.08 -11.33 -19.03
CA GLU A 51 -1.48 -11.01 -20.32
C GLU A 51 -0.07 -11.62 -20.39
N PRO A 52 0.33 -12.21 -21.52
CA PRO A 52 1.68 -12.77 -21.70
C PRO A 52 2.77 -11.70 -21.67
N ASN A 53 2.40 -10.44 -21.92
CA ASN A 53 3.32 -9.31 -21.88
C ASN A 53 3.53 -8.82 -20.43
N ALA A 54 4.74 -9.06 -19.91
CA ALA A 54 5.13 -8.70 -18.54
C ALA A 54 4.99 -7.19 -18.23
N ILE A 55 5.18 -6.31 -19.21
CA ILE A 55 5.01 -4.85 -19.03
C ILE A 55 3.54 -4.52 -18.74
N VAL A 56 2.60 -5.22 -19.38
CA VAL A 56 1.16 -5.02 -19.13
C VAL A 56 0.80 -5.43 -17.71
N VAL A 57 1.30 -6.59 -17.26
CA VAL A 57 1.09 -7.10 -15.89
C VAL A 57 1.72 -6.15 -14.87
N PHE A 58 2.95 -5.69 -15.10
CA PHE A 58 3.65 -4.78 -14.19
C PHE A 58 2.91 -3.45 -14.04
N LYS A 59 2.39 -2.91 -15.14
CA LYS A 59 1.56 -1.70 -15.12
C LYS A 59 0.24 -1.92 -14.40
N ALA A 60 -0.36 -3.09 -14.53
CA ALA A 60 -1.57 -3.42 -13.77
C ALA A 60 -1.32 -3.45 -12.25
N LEU A 61 -0.16 -3.94 -11.79
CA LEU A 61 0.24 -3.86 -10.39
C LEU A 61 0.44 -2.41 -9.92
N ILE A 62 1.06 -1.57 -10.76
CA ILE A 62 1.22 -0.14 -10.44
C ILE A 62 -0.15 0.54 -10.33
N VAL A 63 -1.07 0.27 -11.26
CA VAL A 63 -2.45 0.82 -11.20
C VAL A 63 -3.14 0.38 -9.91
N LEU A 64 -3.06 -0.90 -9.54
CA LEU A 64 -3.63 -1.41 -8.29
C LEU A 64 -3.03 -0.72 -7.07
N HIS A 65 -1.69 -0.61 -7.01
CA HIS A 65 -1.01 0.05 -5.91
C HIS A 65 -1.38 1.54 -5.83
N THR A 66 -1.55 2.21 -6.97
CA THR A 66 -2.03 3.61 -7.03
C THR A 66 -3.47 3.72 -6.52
N MET A 67 -4.37 2.79 -6.87
CA MET A 67 -5.74 2.78 -6.33
C MET A 67 -5.73 2.71 -4.79
N ILE A 68 -4.91 1.83 -4.22
CA ILE A 68 -4.81 1.63 -2.77
C ILE A 68 -4.27 2.90 -2.08
N ARG A 69 -3.28 3.57 -2.68
CA ARG A 69 -2.58 4.70 -2.05
C ARG A 69 -3.23 6.06 -2.26
N ASN A 70 -3.78 6.29 -3.45
CA ASN A 70 -4.27 7.60 -3.89
C ASN A 70 -5.79 7.65 -3.99
N GLY A 71 -6.46 6.49 -3.99
CA GLY A 71 -7.91 6.36 -3.95
C GLY A 71 -8.48 6.25 -2.53
N SER A 72 -9.73 5.82 -2.46
CA SER A 72 -10.37 5.42 -1.20
C SER A 72 -9.83 4.06 -0.76
N THR A 73 -8.79 4.08 0.07
CA THR A 73 -8.06 2.89 0.54
C THR A 73 -8.99 1.84 1.12
N ASP A 74 -9.92 2.24 1.99
CA ASP A 74 -10.86 1.33 2.65
C ASP A 74 -11.88 0.73 1.68
N ASN A 75 -12.37 1.50 0.70
CA ASN A 75 -13.28 0.96 -0.32
C ASN A 75 -12.58 -0.08 -1.20
N VAL A 76 -11.36 0.23 -1.65
CA VAL A 76 -10.56 -0.66 -2.51
C VAL A 76 -10.17 -1.93 -1.78
N LEU A 77 -9.52 -1.83 -0.62
CA LEU A 77 -9.07 -3.00 0.14
C LEU A 77 -10.24 -3.75 0.78
N GLY A 78 -11.31 -3.06 1.19
CA GLY A 78 -12.54 -3.68 1.66
C GLY A 78 -13.13 -4.61 0.61
N TYR A 79 -13.32 -4.11 -0.62
CA TYR A 79 -13.79 -4.92 -1.74
C TYR A 79 -12.84 -6.10 -2.06
N LEU A 80 -11.53 -5.83 -2.19
CA LEU A 80 -10.54 -6.85 -2.55
C LEU A 80 -10.35 -7.91 -1.46
N SER A 81 -10.51 -7.56 -0.19
CA SER A 81 -10.37 -8.51 0.93
C SER A 81 -11.45 -9.59 0.93
N GLY A 82 -12.63 -9.28 0.38
CA GLY A 82 -13.76 -10.21 0.24
C GLY A 82 -13.88 -10.84 -1.15
N SER A 83 -13.08 -10.41 -2.13
CA SER A 83 -13.22 -10.81 -3.54
C SER A 83 -11.91 -11.33 -4.13
N GLN A 84 -11.97 -12.52 -4.73
CA GLN A 84 -10.83 -13.12 -5.45
C GLN A 84 -10.80 -12.73 -6.94
N VAL A 85 -11.23 -11.51 -7.28
CA VAL A 85 -11.39 -11.07 -8.67
C VAL A 85 -10.05 -10.91 -9.42
N LEU A 86 -9.00 -10.45 -8.73
CA LEU A 86 -7.71 -10.16 -9.37
C LEU A 86 -6.83 -11.41 -9.55
N ARG A 87 -6.92 -12.38 -8.63
CA ARG A 87 -6.12 -13.63 -8.62
C ARG A 87 -4.62 -13.38 -8.81
N LEU A 88 -4.03 -12.52 -7.99
CA LEU A 88 -2.63 -12.10 -8.13
C LEU A 88 -1.63 -13.26 -7.97
N SER A 89 -2.01 -14.33 -7.28
CA SER A 89 -1.22 -15.57 -7.22
C SER A 89 -0.86 -16.12 -8.60
N ASN A 90 -1.69 -15.92 -9.62
CA ASN A 90 -1.41 -16.38 -10.99
C ASN A 90 -0.23 -15.64 -11.64
N VAL A 91 0.18 -14.47 -11.13
CA VAL A 91 1.36 -13.75 -11.62
C VAL A 91 2.65 -14.51 -11.30
N SER A 92 2.68 -15.27 -10.19
CA SER A 92 3.84 -16.08 -9.79
C SER A 92 4.15 -17.23 -10.74
N THR A 93 3.15 -17.68 -11.51
CA THR A 93 3.27 -18.79 -12.47
C THR A 93 3.36 -18.32 -13.92
N GLY A 94 3.50 -17.02 -14.17
CA GLY A 94 3.41 -16.44 -15.50
C GLY A 94 4.51 -16.93 -16.44
N ASN A 95 4.12 -17.49 -17.60
CA ASN A 95 5.02 -17.72 -18.72
C ASN A 95 5.02 -16.47 -19.60
N TRP A 96 6.17 -15.80 -19.70
CA TRP A 96 6.31 -14.53 -20.42
C TRP A 96 6.78 -14.84 -21.84
N ASP A 97 5.88 -14.81 -22.82
CA ASP A 97 6.15 -15.22 -24.21
C ASP A 97 7.27 -14.39 -24.88
N GLY A 98 8.53 -14.75 -24.63
CA GLY A 98 9.70 -14.04 -25.14
C GLY A 98 9.97 -12.67 -24.50
N TYR A 99 9.21 -12.27 -23.46
CA TYR A 99 9.46 -11.04 -22.71
C TYR A 99 10.35 -11.33 -21.50
N THR A 100 11.41 -10.53 -21.32
CA THR A 100 12.11 -10.46 -20.04
C THR A 100 11.21 -9.77 -19.02
N ALA A 101 10.62 -10.54 -18.12
CA ALA A 101 9.85 -9.97 -17.03
C ALA A 101 10.79 -9.26 -16.04
N PRO A 102 10.37 -8.11 -15.46
CA PRO A 102 11.07 -7.54 -14.32
C PRO A 102 11.19 -8.60 -13.22
N GLU A 103 12.36 -8.72 -12.60
CA GLU A 103 12.63 -9.78 -11.63
C GLU A 103 11.68 -9.65 -10.43
N ASN A 104 11.31 -8.41 -10.10
CA ASN A 104 10.40 -8.10 -9.00
C ASN A 104 8.91 -8.23 -9.32
N LEU A 105 8.53 -8.60 -10.54
CA LEU A 105 7.12 -8.66 -10.92
C LEU A 105 6.30 -9.58 -9.99
N GLN A 106 6.84 -10.75 -9.69
CA GLN A 106 6.20 -11.75 -8.83
C GLN A 106 6.20 -11.33 -7.36
N ASN A 107 7.33 -10.82 -6.86
CA ASN A 107 7.46 -10.33 -5.48
C ASN A 107 6.52 -9.14 -5.23
N TYR A 108 6.36 -8.26 -6.21
CA TYR A 108 5.46 -7.11 -6.11
C TYR A 108 4.00 -7.54 -6.06
N ALA A 109 3.60 -8.54 -6.84
CA ALA A 109 2.28 -9.15 -6.73
C ALA A 109 2.06 -9.81 -5.35
N ALA A 110 3.07 -10.50 -4.81
CA ALA A 110 3.02 -11.10 -3.48
C ALA A 110 2.88 -10.04 -2.37
N TYR A 111 3.56 -8.90 -2.48
CA TYR A 111 3.38 -7.78 -1.56
C TYR A 111 1.95 -7.21 -1.62
N MET A 112 1.40 -6.99 -2.82
CA MET A 112 0.01 -6.54 -2.97
C MET A 112 -0.99 -7.51 -2.36
N GLU A 113 -0.81 -8.83 -2.57
CA GLU A 113 -1.63 -9.87 -1.95
C GLU A 113 -1.50 -9.86 -0.42
N SER A 114 -0.28 -9.73 0.11
CA SER A 114 -0.03 -9.63 1.56
C SER A 114 -0.74 -8.42 2.18
N ARG A 115 -0.80 -7.29 1.47
CA ARG A 115 -1.50 -6.09 1.94
C ARG A 115 -3.02 -6.25 1.93
N ILE A 116 -3.59 -6.88 0.90
CA ILE A 116 -5.01 -7.23 0.83
C ILE A 116 -5.37 -8.22 1.96
N ALA A 117 -4.54 -9.22 2.19
CA ALA A 117 -4.71 -10.19 3.28
C ALA A 117 -4.63 -9.52 4.66
N ALA A 118 -3.68 -8.60 4.88
CA ALA A 118 -3.59 -7.85 6.12
C ALA A 118 -4.86 -7.02 6.38
N TYR A 119 -5.41 -6.37 5.34
CA TYR A 119 -6.67 -5.64 5.47
C TYR A 119 -7.84 -6.57 5.84
N ARG A 120 -7.90 -7.77 5.26
CA ARG A 120 -8.93 -8.77 5.61
C ARG A 120 -8.94 -9.09 7.10
N ASP A 121 -7.76 -9.21 7.69
CA ASP A 121 -7.56 -9.62 9.08
C ASP A 121 -7.71 -8.44 10.07
N LEU A 122 -7.30 -7.24 9.67
CA LEU A 122 -7.25 -6.05 10.52
C LEU A 122 -8.46 -5.11 10.37
N LYS A 123 -9.10 -5.11 9.20
CA LYS A 123 -10.15 -4.16 8.78
C LYS A 123 -9.71 -2.70 8.66
N HIS A 124 -8.41 -2.46 8.61
CA HIS A 124 -7.80 -1.17 8.28
C HIS A 124 -6.44 -1.42 7.61
N ASP A 125 -5.97 -0.45 6.82
CA ASP A 125 -4.64 -0.49 6.21
C ASP A 125 -3.59 0.11 7.14
N ALA A 126 -2.58 -0.67 7.52
CA ALA A 126 -1.52 -0.21 8.44
C ALA A 126 -0.71 0.95 7.85
N VAL A 127 -0.45 0.94 6.54
CA VAL A 127 0.27 2.04 5.86
C VAL A 127 -0.55 3.33 5.95
N ARG A 128 -1.86 3.28 5.70
CA ARG A 128 -2.74 4.45 5.81
C ARG A 128 -2.78 4.98 7.24
N VAL A 129 -3.07 4.12 8.21
CA VAL A 129 -3.16 4.51 9.62
C VAL A 129 -1.88 5.16 10.12
N GLN A 130 -0.72 4.57 9.81
CA GLN A 130 0.57 5.13 10.20
C GLN A 130 0.91 6.42 9.44
N SER A 131 0.51 6.53 8.17
CA SER A 131 0.72 7.75 7.38
C SER A 131 -0.08 8.94 7.93
N ASP A 132 -1.35 8.70 8.30
CA ASP A 132 -2.22 9.73 8.89
C ASP A 132 -1.70 10.14 10.27
N SER A 133 -1.33 9.17 11.10
CA SER A 133 -0.62 9.36 12.37
C SER A 133 0.62 10.28 12.24
N ASN A 134 1.44 10.05 11.22
CA ASN A 134 2.63 10.85 10.95
C ASN A 134 2.30 12.29 10.50
N ARG A 135 1.20 12.47 9.78
CA ARG A 135 0.74 13.79 9.33
C ARG A 135 0.25 14.61 10.51
N ASP A 136 -0.53 14.00 11.40
CA ASP A 136 -1.07 14.66 12.59
C ASP A 136 0.06 15.09 13.54
N ALA A 137 1.06 14.22 13.76
CA ALA A 137 2.23 14.55 14.57
C ALA A 137 3.03 15.75 14.02
N ARG A 138 3.14 15.88 12.69
CA ARG A 138 3.80 17.03 12.05
C ARG A 138 2.97 18.31 12.18
N ALA A 139 1.65 18.21 12.04
CA ALA A 139 0.76 19.36 12.19
C ALA A 139 0.84 19.95 13.61
N LEU A 140 0.83 19.09 14.63
CA LEU A 140 0.98 19.48 16.03
C LEU A 140 2.34 20.13 16.32
N ASN A 141 3.42 19.61 15.73
CA ASN A 141 4.76 20.19 15.90
C ASN A 141 4.96 21.49 15.10
N GLY A 142 4.25 21.66 13.98
CA GLY A 142 4.33 22.85 13.11
C GLY A 142 3.57 24.07 13.61
N THR A 143 2.70 23.92 14.62
CA THR A 143 1.96 25.02 15.26
C THR A 143 2.69 25.64 16.47
N ALA A 144 3.91 25.19 16.78
CA ALA A 144 4.74 25.82 17.81
C ALA A 144 5.36 27.12 17.28
N GLY A 145 4.68 28.25 17.50
CA GLY A 145 5.30 29.58 17.47
C GLY A 145 6.39 29.74 18.53
N PRO A 146 7.10 30.88 18.60
CA PRO A 146 8.20 31.09 19.53
C PRO A 146 7.78 30.77 20.97
N PRO A 147 8.64 30.12 21.77
CA PRO A 147 8.28 29.72 23.12
C PRO A 147 8.09 30.98 23.99
N GLU A 148 6.86 31.24 24.43
CA GLU A 148 6.63 32.14 25.55
C GLU A 148 7.28 31.55 26.82
N PRO A 149 7.87 32.39 27.70
CA PRO A 149 8.59 31.89 28.87
C PRO A 149 7.63 31.48 30.01
N SER A 150 7.66 30.18 30.34
CA SER A 150 7.46 29.51 31.65
C SER A 150 6.08 29.55 32.35
N PRO A 151 5.61 28.45 33.00
CA PRO A 151 6.05 28.16 34.39
C PRO A 151 6.18 26.68 34.83
N ALA A 152 6.98 26.49 35.88
CA ALA A 152 7.02 25.46 36.95
C ALA A 152 7.07 23.93 36.67
N PRO A 153 7.85 23.17 37.48
CA PRO A 153 8.02 21.72 37.34
C PRO A 153 6.83 20.98 37.96
N GLY A 154 5.90 20.53 37.12
CA GLY A 154 4.76 19.70 37.54
C GLY A 154 3.96 19.06 36.40
N LEU A 155 4.44 19.13 35.16
CA LEU A 155 3.69 18.64 34.02
C LEU A 155 3.86 17.13 33.88
N GLN A 156 2.81 16.39 34.27
CA GLN A 156 2.57 15.02 33.85
C GLN A 156 2.82 14.95 32.33
N ARG A 157 3.73 14.07 31.90
CA ARG A 157 4.02 13.82 30.48
C ARG A 157 2.69 13.65 29.75
N SER A 158 2.39 14.63 28.88
CA SER A 158 1.10 14.79 28.24
C SER A 158 0.66 13.50 27.56
N LYS A 159 -0.60 13.11 27.78
CA LYS A 159 -1.31 12.00 27.12
C LYS A 159 -1.55 12.29 25.62
N THR A 160 -0.53 12.70 24.88
CA THR A 160 -0.62 13.01 23.44
C THR A 160 -0.18 11.86 22.54
N LEU A 161 -0.09 10.64 23.06
CA LEU A 161 0.19 9.41 22.28
C LEU A 161 -1.01 8.88 21.47
N ALA A 162 -2.09 9.66 21.32
CA ALA A 162 -3.27 9.26 20.55
C ALA A 162 -3.00 9.09 19.04
N GLY A 163 -1.85 9.55 18.54
CA GLY A 163 -1.45 9.48 17.14
C GLY A 163 -0.56 8.29 16.78
N ARG A 164 -0.56 7.19 17.54
CA ARG A 164 0.23 5.99 17.21
C ARG A 164 -0.56 4.74 17.57
N LYS A 165 -1.37 4.26 16.62
CA LYS A 165 -2.27 3.10 16.84
C LYS A 165 -1.50 1.92 17.42
N LEU A 166 -0.39 1.52 16.81
CA LEU A 166 0.42 0.41 17.29
C LEU A 166 1.19 0.69 18.58
N ARG A 167 1.59 1.93 18.85
CA ARG A 167 2.33 2.29 20.09
C ARG A 167 1.46 2.28 21.35
N SER A 168 0.15 2.44 21.20
CA SER A 168 -0.80 2.54 22.32
C SER A 168 -1.84 1.43 22.36
N MET A 169 -1.79 0.49 21.39
CA MET A 169 -2.69 -0.66 21.35
C MET A 169 -2.35 -1.65 22.47
N THR A 170 -3.36 -2.08 23.22
CA THR A 170 -3.19 -3.12 24.24
C THR A 170 -3.13 -4.51 23.62
N VAL A 171 -2.58 -5.49 24.35
CA VAL A 171 -2.55 -6.90 23.92
C VAL A 171 -3.96 -7.43 23.61
N GLU A 172 -4.94 -7.13 24.47
CA GLU A 172 -6.35 -7.52 24.29
C GLU A 172 -6.98 -6.93 23.02
N LYS A 173 -6.57 -5.72 22.63
CA LYS A 173 -7.04 -5.07 21.39
C LYS A 173 -6.36 -5.62 20.13
N GLY A 174 -5.47 -6.60 20.28
CA GLY A 174 -4.86 -7.32 19.17
C GLY A 174 -3.49 -6.81 18.76
N LEU A 175 -2.71 -6.21 19.68
CA LEU A 175 -1.34 -5.74 19.40
C LEU A 175 -0.50 -6.79 18.67
N LEU A 176 -0.45 -8.02 19.20
CA LEU A 176 0.30 -9.13 18.59
C LEU A 176 -0.17 -9.47 17.16
N ARG A 177 -1.48 -9.38 16.91
CA ARG A 177 -2.07 -9.66 15.59
C ARG A 177 -1.66 -8.56 14.60
N GLU A 178 -1.76 -7.30 14.99
CA GLU A 178 -1.42 -6.17 14.14
C GLU A 178 0.08 -6.10 13.85
N THR A 179 0.94 -6.25 14.87
CA THR A 179 2.40 -6.32 14.69
C THR A 179 2.80 -7.46 13.75
N ARG A 180 2.21 -8.65 13.91
CA ARG A 180 2.47 -9.79 12.99
C ARG A 180 2.06 -9.47 11.55
N ALA A 181 0.91 -8.83 11.34
CA ALA A 181 0.45 -8.47 10.01
C ALA A 181 1.38 -7.45 9.34
N VAL A 182 1.88 -6.46 10.09
CA VAL A 182 2.88 -5.49 9.61
C VAL A 182 4.18 -6.20 9.23
N HIS A 183 4.68 -7.12 10.05
CA HIS A 183 5.89 -7.88 9.73
C HIS A 183 5.72 -8.74 8.46
N ARG A 184 4.58 -9.42 8.27
CA ARG A 184 4.30 -10.16 7.03
C ARG A 184 4.32 -9.28 5.78
N MET A 185 3.76 -8.07 5.88
CA MET A 185 3.83 -7.09 4.79
C MET A 185 5.26 -6.61 4.54
N LEU A 186 6.05 -6.40 5.60
CA LEU A 186 7.47 -6.07 5.47
C LEU A 186 8.25 -7.19 4.78
N ASP A 187 8.09 -8.43 5.21
CA ASP A 187 8.79 -9.60 4.64
C ASP A 187 8.56 -9.73 3.13
N THR A 188 7.31 -9.57 2.69
CA THR A 188 6.96 -9.62 1.27
C THR A 188 7.42 -8.38 0.48
N LEU A 189 7.44 -7.20 1.11
CA LEU A 189 7.94 -5.98 0.49
C LEU A 189 9.46 -6.07 0.25
N VAL A 190 10.24 -6.45 1.27
CA VAL A 190 11.71 -6.51 1.17
C VAL A 190 12.21 -7.65 0.27
N ALA A 191 11.34 -8.61 -0.06
CA ALA A 191 11.61 -9.60 -1.11
C ALA A 191 11.73 -8.96 -2.51
N CYS A 192 11.21 -7.74 -2.72
CA CYS A 192 11.38 -6.99 -3.96
C CYS A 192 12.81 -6.41 -4.05
N ARG A 193 13.71 -7.09 -4.75
CA ARG A 193 15.14 -6.75 -4.92
C ARG A 193 15.38 -5.91 -6.18
N PHE A 194 15.14 -4.60 -6.11
CA PHE A 194 15.25 -3.70 -7.28
C PHE A 194 16.68 -3.43 -7.77
N TYR A 195 17.71 -3.74 -6.99
CA TYR A 195 19.10 -3.60 -7.43
C TYR A 195 19.47 -4.60 -8.55
N LEU A 196 18.61 -5.59 -8.80
CA LEU A 196 18.76 -6.56 -9.88
C LEU A 196 18.00 -6.14 -11.15
N ASP A 197 17.11 -5.15 -11.06
CA ASP A 197 16.39 -4.62 -12.22
C ASP A 197 17.16 -3.45 -12.86
N ASP A 198 16.78 -3.12 -14.11
CA ASP A 198 17.24 -1.91 -14.79
C ASP A 198 16.68 -0.65 -14.09
N LEU A 199 17.55 0.10 -13.42
CA LEU A 199 17.21 1.34 -12.73
C LEU A 199 17.11 2.56 -13.67
N GLU A 200 17.41 2.41 -14.96
CA GLU A 200 17.15 3.44 -15.96
C GLU A 200 15.72 3.35 -16.49
N ASP A 201 15.05 2.20 -16.34
CA ASP A 201 13.65 2.03 -16.74
C ASP A 201 12.70 2.86 -15.85
N PRO A 202 11.97 3.84 -16.43
CA PRO A 202 11.04 4.67 -15.68
C PRO A 202 9.92 3.88 -15.00
N LEU A 203 9.57 2.71 -15.53
CA LEU A 203 8.54 1.85 -14.96
C LEU A 203 9.04 1.19 -13.66
N THR A 204 10.23 0.57 -13.69
CA THR A 204 10.94 0.06 -12.50
C THR A 204 11.11 1.14 -11.44
N LEU A 205 11.60 2.33 -11.81
CA LEU A 205 11.77 3.45 -10.88
C LEU A 205 10.45 3.88 -10.22
N THR A 206 9.33 3.80 -10.94
CA THR A 206 8.01 4.13 -10.39
C THR A 206 7.58 3.10 -9.35
N ALA A 207 7.73 1.81 -9.66
CA ALA A 207 7.42 0.74 -8.71
C ALA A 207 8.29 0.81 -7.46
N LEU A 208 9.61 0.98 -7.63
CA LEU A 208 10.56 1.18 -6.55
C LEU A 208 10.15 2.35 -5.64
N ARG A 209 9.84 3.51 -6.23
CA ARG A 209 9.40 4.69 -5.48
C ARG A 209 8.15 4.42 -4.64
N MET A 210 7.19 3.67 -5.18
CA MET A 210 5.96 3.34 -4.44
C MET A 210 6.24 2.38 -3.29
N LEU A 211 7.07 1.36 -3.52
CA LEU A 211 7.45 0.37 -2.51
C LEU A 211 8.31 0.96 -1.40
N VAL A 212 9.31 1.80 -1.72
CA VAL A 212 10.12 2.50 -0.71
C VAL A 212 9.25 3.39 0.18
N LYS A 213 8.30 4.11 -0.40
CA LYS A 213 7.38 4.95 0.37
C LYS A 213 6.51 4.13 1.32
N ASP A 214 6.11 2.92 0.96
CA ASP A 214 5.37 2.03 1.85
C ASP A 214 6.29 1.41 2.91
N LEU A 215 7.50 1.00 2.53
CA LEU A 215 8.51 0.44 3.41
C LEU A 215 8.83 1.36 4.58
N LEU A 216 9.06 2.65 4.32
CA LEU A 216 9.37 3.63 5.37
C LEU A 216 8.24 3.73 6.40
N ILE A 217 6.99 3.66 5.96
CA ILE A 217 5.81 3.73 6.83
C ILE A 217 5.62 2.42 7.59
N LEU A 218 5.73 1.27 6.92
CA LEU A 218 5.64 -0.04 7.56
C LEU A 218 6.76 -0.26 8.58
N PHE A 219 7.98 0.18 8.29
CA PHE A 219 9.11 0.10 9.21
C PHE A 219 8.85 0.92 10.48
N GLN A 220 8.30 2.12 10.35
CA GLN A 220 7.89 2.91 11.51
C GLN A 220 6.80 2.19 12.32
N ALA A 221 5.74 1.73 11.66
CA ALA A 221 4.64 1.00 12.30
C ALA A 221 5.16 -0.24 13.05
N GLY A 222 6.04 -1.02 12.40
CA GLY A 222 6.68 -2.20 12.96
C GLY A 222 7.49 -1.88 14.21
N ASN A 223 8.35 -0.85 14.15
CA ASN A 223 9.14 -0.40 15.31
C ASN A 223 8.25 0.05 16.47
N GLU A 224 7.17 0.80 16.20
CA GLU A 224 6.23 1.21 17.23
C GLU A 224 5.54 0.02 17.90
N GLY A 225 5.16 -0.99 17.12
CA GLY A 225 4.59 -2.24 17.62
C GLY A 225 5.57 -3.04 18.47
N VAL A 226 6.82 -3.19 18.02
CA VAL A 226 7.87 -3.90 18.79
C VAL A 226 8.17 -3.20 20.11
N ILE A 227 8.30 -1.87 20.11
CA ILE A 227 8.52 -1.11 21.35
C ILE A 227 7.38 -1.35 22.34
N ASN A 228 6.13 -1.26 21.88
CA ASN A 228 4.95 -1.48 22.72
C ASN A 228 4.90 -2.92 23.29
N LEU A 229 5.28 -3.92 22.49
CA LEU A 229 5.38 -5.30 22.96
C LEU A 229 6.43 -5.46 24.06
N LEU A 230 7.60 -4.83 23.92
CA LEU A 230 8.64 -4.86 24.93
C LEU A 230 8.24 -4.12 26.21
N GLU A 231 7.48 -3.02 26.10
CA GLU A 231 6.95 -2.25 27.24
C GLU A 231 5.93 -3.06 28.06
N HIS A 232 5.22 -4.02 27.45
CA HIS A 232 4.21 -4.86 28.11
C HIS A 232 4.67 -6.30 28.40
N TYR A 233 5.92 -6.64 28.10
CA TYR A 233 6.43 -8.00 28.28
C TYR A 233 6.81 -8.33 29.73
N PHE A 234 7.31 -7.35 30.48
CA PHE A 234 7.73 -7.47 31.87
C PHE A 234 6.65 -6.91 32.82
#